data_AF-A0A3N6GQN1-F1
#
_entry.id   AF-A0A3N6GQN1-F1
#
_cell.length_a   1.000
_cell.length_b   1.000
_cell.length_c   1.000
_cell.angle_alpha   90.00
_cell.angle_beta   90.00
_cell.angle_gamma   90.00
#
_symmetry.space_group_name_H-M   'P 1'
#
loop_
_entity.id
_entity.type
_entity.pdbx_description
1 polymer ?
#
loop_
_entity_poly.entity_id
_entity_poly.type
_entity_poly.pdbx_seq_one_letter_code
_entity_poly.pdbx_strand_id
1 'polypeptide(L)'
;MGADSGVLGVVIAVVGVIGSILVARISNPRDRDRDRDRDRDQDDEREPAAEGGSPQSPELKVSPEIWRRFTVLENKVDHLTMLVEEMRERVSSLERLLRLAMRIIRRANRKLRAAELPPEEVPAELVRYSIE
;
A
#
# COMPACT_ATOMS: atom_id res chain seq x y z
N MET A 1 -12.07 14.46 -9.29
CA MET A 1 -10.70 13.91 -9.36
C MET A 1 -10.11 13.95 -7.96
N GLY A 2 -9.71 12.82 -7.36
CA GLY A 2 -8.98 12.88 -6.08
C GLY A 2 -9.13 11.67 -5.15
N ALA A 3 -10.11 10.79 -5.34
CA ALA A 3 -10.29 9.63 -4.45
C ALA A 3 -9.28 8.50 -4.73
N ASP A 4 -9.06 8.16 -6.00
CA ASP A 4 -8.18 7.05 -6.39
C ASP A 4 -6.70 7.34 -6.09
N SER A 5 -6.27 8.58 -6.26
CA SER A 5 -4.93 9.03 -5.86
C SER A 5 -4.73 8.99 -4.34
N GLY A 6 -5.81 9.22 -3.57
CA GLY A 6 -5.78 9.14 -2.12
C GLY A 6 -5.59 7.71 -1.62
N VAL A 7 -6.35 6.76 -2.18
CA VAL A 7 -6.25 5.34 -1.81
C VAL A 7 -4.87 4.77 -2.18
N LEU A 8 -4.37 5.08 -3.38
CA LEU A 8 -3.05 4.64 -3.83
C LEU A 8 -1.93 5.26 -2.98
N GLY A 9 -2.07 6.54 -2.60
CA GLY A 9 -1.15 7.21 -1.69
C GLY A 9 -1.13 6.59 -0.28
N VAL A 10 -2.29 6.20 0.25
CA VAL A 10 -2.39 5.52 1.55
C VAL A 10 -1.75 4.13 1.50
N VAL A 11 -1.96 3.36 0.43
CA VAL A 11 -1.33 2.04 0.28
C VAL A 11 0.19 2.16 0.21
N ILE A 12 0.71 3.10 -0.60
CA ILE A 12 2.16 3.35 -0.71
C ILE A 12 2.74 3.77 0.65
N ALA A 13 2.05 4.65 1.39
CA ALA A 13 2.48 5.08 2.70
C ALA A 13 2.53 3.93 3.72
N VAL A 14 1.52 3.06 3.74
CA VAL A 14 1.47 1.90 4.64
C VAL A 14 2.59 0.90 4.31
N VAL A 15 2.80 0.59 3.03
CA VAL A 15 3.87 -0.31 2.59
C VAL A 15 5.25 0.29 2.93
N GLY A 16 5.45 1.60 2.72
CA GLY A 16 6.67 2.30 3.07
C GLY A 16 6.97 2.30 4.58
N VAL A 17 5.95 2.51 5.42
CA VAL A 17 6.09 2.48 6.89
C VAL A 17 6.39 1.07 7.39
N ILE A 18 5.71 0.05 6.88
CA ILE A 18 5.98 -1.34 7.28
C ILE A 18 7.39 -1.75 6.84
N GLY A 19 7.80 -1.38 5.62
CA GLY A 19 9.15 -1.61 5.10
C GLY A 19 10.23 -0.92 5.94
N SER A 20 10.03 0.36 6.30
CA SER A 20 11.01 1.10 7.10
C SER A 20 11.12 0.59 8.53
N ILE A 21 10.02 0.17 9.16
CA ILE A 21 10.04 -0.46 10.49
C ILE A 21 10.77 -1.80 10.45
N LEU A 22 10.52 -2.64 9.43
CA LEU A 22 11.21 -3.92 9.27
C LEU A 22 12.71 -3.72 9.04
N VAL A 23 13.09 -2.77 8.18
CA VAL A 23 14.50 -2.42 7.95
C VAL A 23 15.13 -1.88 9.23
N ALA A 24 14.49 -0.95 9.94
CA ALA A 24 15.03 -0.42 11.21
C ALA A 24 15.23 -1.53 12.26
N ARG A 25 14.32 -2.51 12.32
CA ARG A 25 14.36 -3.62 13.29
C ARG A 25 15.37 -4.71 12.94
N ILE A 26 15.73 -4.84 11.66
CA ILE A 26 16.79 -5.74 11.18
C ILE A 26 18.16 -5.06 11.28
N SER A 27 18.23 -3.75 11.01
CA SER A 27 19.47 -2.97 11.02
C SER A 27 19.96 -2.61 12.43
N ASN A 28 19.10 -2.65 13.45
CA ASN A 28 19.46 -2.30 14.82
C ASN A 28 19.27 -3.46 15.82
N PRO A 29 20.05 -4.55 15.74
CA PRO A 29 20.07 -5.56 16.80
C PRO A 29 20.69 -5.06 18.12
N ARG A 30 21.23 -3.84 18.14
CA ARG A 30 22.12 -3.32 19.21
C ARG A 30 21.40 -2.61 20.38
N ASP A 31 20.09 -2.42 20.31
CA ASP A 31 19.33 -1.75 21.39
C ASP A 31 18.75 -2.72 22.43
N ARG A 32 18.95 -4.04 22.29
CA ARG A 32 18.59 -5.00 23.35
C ARG A 32 19.67 -5.19 24.42
N ASP A 33 20.92 -4.83 24.12
CA ASP A 33 22.04 -5.00 25.06
C ASP A 33 22.42 -3.69 25.79
N ARG A 34 22.02 -2.52 25.27
CA ARG A 34 22.40 -1.21 25.86
C ARG A 34 21.67 -0.84 27.15
N ASP A 35 20.56 -1.49 27.47
CA ASP A 35 19.86 -1.28 28.75
C ASP A 35 20.40 -2.17 29.89
N ARG A 36 21.35 -3.08 29.61
CA ARG A 36 21.96 -3.95 30.64
C ARG A 36 23.36 -3.55 31.10
N ASP A 37 24.09 -2.77 30.30
CA ASP A 37 25.50 -2.46 30.55
C ASP A 37 25.76 -0.98 30.91
N ARG A 38 24.74 -0.23 31.35
CA ARG A 38 24.94 1.15 31.83
C ARG A 38 25.55 1.28 33.23
N ASP A 39 25.83 0.17 33.91
CA ASP A 39 26.33 0.14 35.29
C ASP A 39 27.78 -0.39 35.44
N ARG A 40 28.58 -0.50 34.37
CA ARG A 40 30.01 -0.84 34.53
C ARG A 40 30.93 -0.08 33.57
N ASP A 41 31.70 0.79 34.20
CA ASP A 41 33.06 1.17 33.85
C ASP A 41 33.23 2.14 32.66
N GLN A 42 33.13 3.43 33.01
CA GLN A 42 34.02 4.46 32.48
C GLN A 42 35.47 4.03 32.78
N ASP A 43 36.26 3.79 31.74
CA ASP A 43 37.70 4.07 31.63
C ASP A 43 38.29 3.20 30.51
N ASP A 44 38.54 3.79 29.34
CA ASP A 44 39.85 3.72 28.68
C ASP A 44 39.83 4.43 27.32
N GLU A 45 40.48 5.60 27.29
CA GLU A 45 40.92 6.28 26.09
C GLU A 45 42.04 5.47 25.41
N ARG A 46 41.87 5.10 24.13
CA ARG A 46 43.00 4.85 23.21
C ARG A 46 42.56 4.76 21.74
N GLU A 47 42.78 5.85 21.01
CA GLU A 47 43.24 5.81 19.61
C GLU A 47 44.79 5.75 19.64
N PRO A 48 45.48 5.07 18.69
CA PRO A 48 45.68 5.66 17.36
C PRO A 48 45.81 4.69 16.16
N ALA A 49 45.42 5.25 15.00
CA ALA A 49 46.07 5.21 13.68
C ALA A 49 46.33 3.88 12.92
N ALA A 50 45.77 3.91 11.70
CA ALA A 50 46.38 3.60 10.40
C ALA A 50 46.13 2.23 9.73
N GLU A 51 46.01 2.35 8.40
CA GLU A 51 46.08 1.32 7.34
C GLU A 51 44.78 0.61 6.93
N GLY A 52 44.17 1.18 5.88
CA GLY A 52 44.01 0.46 4.61
C GLY A 52 43.43 -0.96 4.68
N GLY A 53 42.22 -1.11 5.22
CA GLY A 53 41.40 -2.30 5.02
C GLY A 53 40.09 -1.90 4.38
N SER A 54 39.86 -2.29 3.11
CA SER A 54 38.52 -2.24 2.52
C SER A 54 37.51 -2.75 3.53
N PRO A 55 36.38 -2.07 3.78
CA PRO A 55 35.33 -2.67 4.58
C PRO A 55 34.84 -3.88 3.78
N GLN A 56 35.27 -5.07 4.19
CA GLN A 56 34.63 -6.31 3.78
C GLN A 56 33.20 -6.16 4.26
N SER A 57 32.31 -5.80 3.34
CA SER A 57 30.87 -5.79 3.55
C SER A 57 30.55 -7.12 4.23
N PRO A 58 30.08 -7.13 5.48
CA PRO A 58 29.74 -8.38 6.13
C PRO A 58 28.60 -8.96 5.29
N GLU A 59 28.89 -10.01 4.52
CA GLU A 59 27.86 -10.77 3.83
C GLU A 59 26.85 -11.16 4.90
N LEU A 60 25.66 -10.54 4.81
CA LEU A 60 24.55 -10.79 5.70
C LEU A 60 24.16 -12.27 5.55
N LYS A 61 24.74 -13.13 6.39
CA LYS A 61 24.37 -14.54 6.50
C LYS A 61 23.02 -14.60 7.20
N VAL A 62 21.96 -14.43 6.42
CA VAL A 62 20.59 -14.45 6.92
C VAL A 62 20.24 -15.88 7.34
N SER A 63 19.83 -16.06 8.60
CA SER A 63 19.44 -17.36 9.15
C SER A 63 18.31 -18.01 8.31
N PRO A 64 18.32 -19.33 8.07
CA PRO A 64 17.28 -20.04 7.29
C PRO A 64 15.85 -19.77 7.78
N GLU A 65 15.68 -19.48 9.06
CA GLU A 65 14.40 -19.19 9.67
C GLU A 65 13.81 -17.85 9.20
N ILE A 66 14.66 -16.87 8.91
CA ILE A 66 14.25 -15.56 8.39
C ILE A 66 13.80 -15.71 6.93
N TRP A 67 14.50 -16.51 6.13
CA TRP A 67 14.08 -16.82 4.77
C TRP A 67 12.71 -17.48 4.72
N ARG A 68 12.45 -18.45 5.61
CA ARG A 68 11.13 -19.09 5.69
C ARG A 68 10.01 -18.10 6.03
N ARG A 69 10.28 -17.16 6.95
CA ARG A 69 9.32 -16.09 7.29
C ARG A 69 9.11 -15.12 6.13
N PHE A 70 10.17 -14.82 5.37
CA PHE A 70 10.09 -13.99 4.17
C PHE A 70 9.22 -14.64 3.08
N THR A 71 9.42 -15.92 2.78
CA THR A 71 8.60 -16.66 1.82
C THR A 71 7.11 -16.69 2.20
N VAL A 72 6.80 -16.85 3.49
CA VAL A 72 5.40 -16.78 3.97
C VAL A 72 4.82 -15.38 3.78
N LEU A 73 5.64 -14.34 3.93
CA LEU A 73 5.20 -12.95 3.77
C LEU A 73 5.00 -12.62 2.28
N GLU A 74 5.93 -13.02 1.42
CA GLU A 74 5.87 -12.91 -0.03
C GLU A 74 4.60 -13.58 -0.57
N ASN A 75 4.35 -14.83 -0.18
CA ASN A 75 3.12 -15.54 -0.56
C ASN A 75 1.83 -14.82 -0.12
N LYS A 76 1.85 -14.15 1.05
CA LYS A 76 0.69 -13.36 1.52
C LYS A 76 0.51 -12.09 0.71
N VAL A 77 1.61 -11.42 0.35
CA VAL A 77 1.59 -10.21 -0.50
C VAL A 77 1.09 -10.58 -1.89
N ASP A 78 1.55 -11.69 -2.47
CA ASP A 78 1.11 -12.15 -3.78
C ASP A 78 -0.39 -12.50 -3.77
N HIS A 79 -0.84 -13.21 -2.73
CA HIS A 79 -2.26 -13.53 -2.58
C HIS A 79 -3.14 -12.28 -2.45
N LEU A 80 -2.72 -11.29 -1.66
CA LEU A 80 -3.46 -10.04 -1.52
C LEU A 80 -3.44 -9.22 -2.82
N THR A 81 -2.31 -9.22 -3.55
CA THR A 81 -2.19 -8.55 -4.85
C THR A 81 -3.18 -9.14 -5.85
N MET A 82 -3.25 -10.47 -5.94
CA MET A 82 -4.22 -11.16 -6.79
C MET A 82 -5.66 -10.79 -6.44
N LEU A 83 -6.02 -10.78 -5.15
CA LEU A 83 -7.38 -10.40 -4.73
C LEU A 83 -7.72 -8.95 -5.09
N VAL A 84 -6.76 -8.04 -4.95
CA VAL A 84 -6.95 -6.63 -5.31
C VAL A 84 -7.15 -6.48 -6.81
N GLU A 85 -6.39 -7.19 -7.64
CA GLU A 85 -6.55 -7.18 -9.10
C GLU A 85 -7.93 -7.72 -9.51
N GLU A 86 -8.36 -8.85 -8.94
CA GLU A 86 -9.68 -9.41 -9.21
C GLU A 86 -10.81 -8.45 -8.76
N MET A 87 -10.69 -7.87 -7.57
CA MET A 87 -11.66 -6.88 -7.08
C MET A 87 -11.70 -5.64 -7.95
N ARG A 88 -10.55 -5.19 -8.47
CA ARG A 88 -10.45 -4.05 -9.39
C ARG A 88 -11.21 -4.32 -10.68
N GLU A 89 -11.09 -5.50 -11.27
CA GLU A 89 -11.84 -5.89 -12.46
C GLU A 89 -13.35 -5.91 -12.19
N ARG A 90 -13.77 -6.52 -11.08
CA ARG A 90 -15.18 -6.57 -10.67
C ARG A 90 -15.76 -5.17 -10.46
N VAL A 91 -15.05 -4.30 -9.74
CA VAL A 91 -15.48 -2.91 -9.52
C VAL A 91 -15.59 -2.16 -10.86
N SER A 92 -14.59 -2.29 -11.75
CA SER A 92 -14.64 -1.67 -13.07
C SER A 92 -15.85 -2.14 -13.90
N SER A 93 -16.19 -3.42 -13.82
CA SER A 93 -17.37 -3.97 -14.48
C SER A 93 -18.68 -3.39 -13.93
N LEU A 94 -18.79 -3.25 -12.60
CA LEU A 94 -19.94 -2.66 -11.93
C LEU A 94 -20.09 -1.18 -12.30
N GLU A 95 -19.00 -0.42 -12.30
CA GLU A 95 -19.01 0.98 -12.73
C GLU A 95 -19.50 1.12 -14.17
N ARG A 96 -19.09 0.21 -15.07
CA ARG A 96 -19.57 0.20 -16.45
C ARG A 96 -21.08 -0.05 -16.52
N LEU A 97 -21.62 -0.96 -15.71
CA LEU A 97 -23.05 -1.21 -15.64
C LEU A 97 -23.83 0.00 -15.11
N LEU A 98 -23.32 0.67 -14.07
CA LEU A 98 -23.94 1.88 -13.52
C LEU A 98 -23.95 3.04 -14.55
N ARG A 99 -22.84 3.21 -15.30
CA ARG A 99 -22.79 4.17 -16.42
C ARG A 99 -23.78 3.82 -17.53
N LEU A 100 -23.97 2.53 -17.83
CA LEU A 100 -24.97 2.08 -18.81
C LEU A 100 -26.39 2.36 -18.33
N ALA A 101 -26.71 2.06 -17.07
CA ALA A 101 -28.00 2.37 -16.46
C ALA A 101 -28.31 3.87 -16.54
N MET A 102 -27.34 4.72 -16.20
CA MET A 102 -27.45 6.18 -16.33
C MET A 102 -27.75 6.63 -17.77
N ARG A 103 -27.08 6.05 -18.77
CA ARG A 103 -27.35 6.35 -20.19
C ARG A 103 -28.78 5.98 -20.59
N ILE A 104 -29.30 4.86 -20.09
CA ILE A 104 -30.68 4.42 -20.34
C ILE A 104 -31.67 5.41 -19.73
N ILE A 105 -31.50 5.79 -18.47
CA ILE A 105 -32.36 6.76 -17.78
C ILE A 105 -32.37 8.10 -18.52
N ARG A 106 -31.21 8.62 -18.92
CA ARG A 106 -31.14 9.86 -19.71
C ARG A 106 -31.82 9.74 -21.07
N ARG A 107 -31.70 8.58 -21.73
CA ARG A 107 -32.39 8.33 -23.01
C ARG A 107 -33.90 8.30 -22.80
N ALA A 108 -34.39 7.66 -21.74
CA ALA A 108 -35.81 7.67 -21.37
C ALA A 108 -36.30 9.09 -21.06
N ASN A 109 -35.59 9.83 -20.21
CA ASN A 109 -35.92 11.22 -19.86
C ASN A 109 -35.89 12.19 -21.04
N ARG A 110 -35.07 11.92 -22.07
CA ARG A 110 -35.12 12.69 -23.33
C ARG A 110 -36.40 12.41 -24.11
N LYS A 111 -36.85 11.15 -24.15
CA LYS A 111 -38.12 10.77 -24.79
C LYS A 111 -39.32 11.34 -24.03
N LEU A 112 -39.30 11.30 -22.69
CA LEU A 112 -40.36 11.90 -21.86
C LEU A 112 -40.47 13.40 -22.08
N ARG A 113 -39.34 14.13 -22.10
CA ARG A 113 -39.32 15.55 -22.43
C ARG A 113 -39.84 15.86 -23.83
N ALA A 114 -39.50 15.04 -24.82
CA ALA A 114 -40.02 15.19 -26.18
C ALA A 114 -41.54 14.94 -26.27
N ALA A 115 -42.10 14.18 -25.33
CA ALA A 115 -43.53 13.96 -25.18
C ALA A 115 -44.19 14.94 -24.18
N GLU A 116 -43.49 16.00 -23.75
CA GLU A 116 -43.95 16.99 -22.77
C GLU A 116 -44.36 16.41 -21.40
N LEU A 117 -43.85 15.22 -21.08
CA LEU A 117 -44.04 14.57 -19.79
C LEU A 117 -42.89 14.93 -18.83
N PRO A 118 -43.17 15.00 -17.51
CA PRO A 118 -42.12 15.24 -16.52
C PRO A 118 -41.07 14.13 -16.57
N PRO A 119 -39.77 14.46 -16.50
CA PRO A 119 -38.71 13.46 -16.47
C PRO A 119 -38.70 12.70 -15.15
N GLU A 120 -38.26 11.44 -15.18
CA GLU A 120 -38.03 10.67 -13.96
C GLU A 120 -36.80 11.18 -13.21
N GLU A 121 -36.87 11.17 -11.89
CA GLU A 121 -35.76 11.53 -11.01
C GLU A 121 -34.61 10.53 -11.14
N VAL A 122 -33.40 11.06 -11.20
CA VAL A 122 -32.18 10.24 -11.25
C VAL A 122 -31.77 9.92 -9.80
N PRO A 123 -31.61 8.63 -9.43
CA PRO A 123 -31.12 8.25 -8.12
C PRO A 123 -29.78 8.91 -7.76
N ALA A 124 -29.65 9.41 -6.54
CA ALA A 124 -28.49 10.19 -6.09
C ALA A 124 -27.17 9.40 -6.18
N GLU A 125 -27.23 8.08 -6.00
CA GLU A 125 -26.08 7.18 -6.09
C GLU A 125 -25.50 7.13 -7.51
N LEU A 126 -26.36 7.25 -8.53
CA LEU A 126 -25.95 7.19 -9.93
C LEU A 126 -25.37 8.51 -10.42
N VAL A 127 -25.62 9.64 -9.74
CA VAL A 127 -25.13 10.98 -10.14
C VAL A 127 -23.61 11.00 -10.29
N ARG A 128 -22.86 10.23 -9.47
CA ARG A 128 -21.39 10.14 -9.58
C ARG A 128 -20.90 9.49 -10.87
N TYR A 129 -21.76 8.73 -11.55
CA TYR A 129 -21.47 8.03 -12.80
C TYR A 129 -22.03 8.76 -14.04
N SER A 130 -22.49 10.00 -13.84
CA SER A 130 -22.90 10.96 -14.85
C SER A 130 -21.72 11.33 -15.75
N ILE A 131 -21.75 10.91 -17.00
CA ILE A 131 -20.81 11.39 -18.03
C ILE A 131 -21.35 12.75 -18.50
N GLU A 132 -20.63 13.85 -18.33
CA GLU A 132 -20.98 15.12 -19.01
C GLU A 132 -20.88 14.95 -20.54
#